data_AF-A0A6A6NN55-F1
#
_entry.id   AF-A0A6A6NN55-F1
#
_cell.length_a   1.000
_cell.length_b   1.000
_cell.length_c   1.000
_cell.angle_alpha   90.00
_cell.angle_beta   90.00
_cell.angle_gamma   90.00
#
_symmetry.space_group_name_H-M   'P 1'
#
loop_
_entity.id
_entity.type
_entity.pdbx_description
1 polymer ?
#
loop_
_entity_poly.entity_id
_entity_poly.type
_entity_poly.pdbx_seq_one_letter_code
_entity_poly.pdbx_strand_id
1 'polypeptide(L)'
;MPSQTDAMNPPAEESEATKFNRMVMRKLQKAIASDAEVDITSVIPRLYSEQLAARKVHAQNDDDPAPKGREVEEPSQFSKGDLRSNLSRHASPEVLFPLAESVKTILGCDEQSPSFADNLVRMAREAETLWEPRWAGLKMVLRCGSNIALKIMMIMDDTTEYTSLQYLREKKPTVPVPEPLGLAWPRLDEVMKRSVQHQLDDMFTELRALPYPRGMPLGGVGGEGCKDLRRHVRRSEAPIWTVQQFDDWQFSNPHFGSQIYINVIRRLSPPLSQNVVFSHNDLRTENVMVSIEDGRCVITGIVDWEYSGFYPEHYECTKVMNSIQPNEDCDWFLFIPDCISPIVHPQKWLQDAVWWKHVE
;
A
#
# COMPACT_ATOMS: atom_id res chain seq x y z
N MET A 1 -32.27 -37.91 -39.04
CA MET A 1 -31.39 -38.81 -38.30
C MET A 1 -30.11 -38.98 -39.09
N PRO A 2 -28.91 -38.88 -38.48
CA PRO A 2 -28.64 -38.60 -37.06
C PRO A 2 -28.32 -37.11 -36.77
N SER A 3 -28.10 -36.82 -35.48
CA SER A 3 -27.29 -35.72 -34.89
C SER A 3 -27.20 -34.36 -35.60
N GLN A 4 -27.86 -33.35 -35.02
CA GLN A 4 -27.28 -32.00 -34.98
C GLN A 4 -25.99 -32.02 -34.13
N THR A 5 -25.02 -31.19 -34.47
CA THR A 5 -23.84 -30.96 -33.62
C THR A 5 -24.17 -29.87 -32.60
N ASP A 6 -24.38 -30.25 -31.34
CA ASP A 6 -24.43 -29.28 -30.25
C ASP A 6 -23.08 -28.56 -30.16
N ALA A 7 -23.12 -27.24 -30.29
CA ALA A 7 -21.96 -26.41 -30.00
C ALA A 7 -21.74 -26.42 -28.49
N MET A 8 -20.63 -27.01 -28.04
CA MET A 8 -20.24 -26.95 -26.63
C MET A 8 -19.93 -25.50 -26.24
N ASN A 9 -20.90 -24.83 -25.62
CA ASN A 9 -20.64 -23.61 -24.87
C ASN A 9 -19.55 -23.89 -23.83
N PRO A 10 -18.64 -22.92 -23.56
CA PRO A 10 -17.72 -23.05 -22.45
C PRO A 10 -18.51 -23.21 -21.13
N PRO A 11 -17.97 -23.95 -20.14
CA PRO A 11 -18.61 -24.03 -18.83
C PRO A 11 -18.69 -22.63 -18.24
N ALA A 12 -19.90 -22.20 -17.86
CA ALA A 12 -20.13 -20.87 -17.28
C ALA A 12 -19.26 -20.65 -16.04
N GLU A 13 -18.70 -19.45 -15.90
CA GLU A 13 -17.80 -19.14 -14.79
C GLU A 13 -18.52 -19.29 -13.43
N GLU A 14 -17.80 -19.82 -12.44
CA GLU A 14 -18.37 -20.05 -11.12
C GLU A 14 -18.60 -18.71 -10.42
N SER A 15 -19.87 -18.33 -10.21
CA SER A 15 -20.24 -17.05 -9.60
C SER A 15 -19.68 -16.88 -8.19
N GLU A 16 -19.44 -15.65 -7.76
CA GLU A 16 -18.89 -15.35 -6.42
C GLU A 16 -19.77 -15.86 -5.27
N ALA A 17 -21.09 -15.92 -5.46
CA ALA A 17 -22.00 -16.59 -4.54
C ALA A 17 -21.70 -18.09 -4.42
N THR A 18 -21.39 -18.75 -5.54
CA THR A 18 -21.07 -20.18 -5.59
C THR A 18 -19.68 -20.47 -5.03
N LYS A 19 -18.66 -19.66 -5.36
CA LYS A 19 -17.31 -19.71 -4.75
C LYS A 19 -17.38 -19.53 -3.24
N PHE A 20 -18.14 -18.56 -2.75
CA PHE A 20 -18.34 -18.30 -1.32
C PHE A 20 -19.03 -19.48 -0.62
N ASN A 21 -20.12 -20.01 -1.19
CA ASN A 21 -20.77 -21.23 -0.69
C ASN A 21 -19.81 -22.42 -0.65
N ARG A 22 -19.01 -22.61 -1.70
CA ARG A 22 -18.01 -23.70 -1.79
C ARG A 22 -16.89 -23.52 -0.74
N MET A 23 -16.46 -22.30 -0.46
CA MET A 23 -15.51 -22.00 0.62
C MET A 23 -16.11 -22.33 2.00
N VAL A 24 -17.33 -21.88 2.29
CA VAL A 24 -17.99 -22.14 3.57
C VAL A 24 -18.26 -23.64 3.74
N MET A 25 -18.73 -24.32 2.70
CA MET A 25 -18.94 -25.78 2.72
C MET A 25 -17.64 -26.55 2.98
N ARG A 26 -16.50 -26.14 2.38
CA ARG A 26 -15.17 -26.71 2.70
C ARG A 26 -14.78 -26.50 4.16
N LYS A 27 -15.12 -25.35 4.77
CA LYS A 27 -14.89 -25.08 6.21
C LYS A 27 -15.78 -25.95 7.09
N LEU A 28 -17.07 -26.09 6.75
CA LEU A 28 -18.01 -26.98 7.45
C LEU A 28 -17.57 -28.44 7.39
N GLN A 29 -17.21 -28.93 6.19
CA GLN A 29 -16.70 -30.28 5.99
C GLN A 29 -15.41 -30.54 6.79
N LYS A 30 -14.50 -29.57 6.86
CA LYS A 30 -13.28 -29.68 7.67
C LYS A 30 -13.56 -29.64 9.17
N ALA A 31 -14.55 -28.88 9.63
CA ALA A 31 -14.96 -28.85 11.03
C ALA A 31 -15.61 -30.18 11.44
N ILE A 32 -16.62 -30.65 10.70
CA ILE A 32 -17.35 -31.91 10.98
C ILE A 32 -16.43 -33.14 10.90
N ALA A 33 -15.40 -33.10 10.03
CA ALA A 33 -14.37 -34.15 9.98
C ALA A 33 -13.33 -34.07 11.11
N SER A 34 -13.28 -32.98 11.88
CA SER A 34 -12.41 -32.78 13.04
C SER A 34 -13.12 -32.97 14.37
N ASP A 35 -14.42 -32.69 14.41
CA ASP A 35 -15.35 -32.94 15.51
C ASP A 35 -16.74 -33.19 14.91
N ALA A 36 -17.26 -34.41 15.05
CA ALA A 36 -18.51 -34.83 14.43
C ALA A 36 -19.78 -34.26 15.11
N GLU A 37 -19.66 -33.76 16.34
CA GLU A 37 -20.77 -33.18 17.12
C GLU A 37 -20.69 -31.64 17.20
N VAL A 38 -19.77 -31.02 16.43
CA VAL A 38 -19.59 -29.56 16.37
C VAL A 38 -20.90 -28.83 16.05
N ASP A 39 -21.19 -27.74 16.76
CA ASP A 39 -22.29 -26.84 16.41
C ASP A 39 -22.02 -26.20 15.05
N ILE A 40 -22.65 -26.77 14.01
CA ILE A 40 -22.54 -26.35 12.62
C ILE A 40 -22.90 -24.87 12.45
N THR A 41 -23.80 -24.32 13.27
CA THR A 41 -24.20 -22.90 13.21
C THR A 41 -23.09 -21.95 13.66
N SER A 42 -22.17 -22.41 14.53
CA SER A 42 -20.99 -21.65 14.95
C SER A 42 -19.89 -21.58 13.88
N VAL A 43 -19.86 -22.55 12.96
CA VAL A 43 -18.87 -22.67 11.88
C VAL A 43 -19.29 -21.90 10.62
N ILE A 44 -20.60 -21.75 10.40
CA ILE A 44 -21.16 -20.85 9.37
C ILE A 44 -20.84 -19.39 9.76
N PRO A 45 -20.32 -18.53 8.85
CA PRO A 45 -20.09 -17.12 9.16
C PRO A 45 -21.39 -16.46 9.66
N ARG A 46 -21.35 -15.70 10.76
CA ARG A 46 -22.57 -15.14 11.38
C ARG A 46 -23.45 -14.29 10.45
N LEU A 47 -22.84 -13.60 9.48
CA LEU A 47 -23.53 -12.82 8.45
C LEU A 47 -23.64 -13.57 7.10
N TYR A 48 -23.53 -14.91 7.08
CA TYR A 48 -23.48 -15.72 5.86
C TYR A 48 -24.66 -15.47 4.92
N SER A 49 -25.88 -15.38 5.44
CA SER A 49 -27.08 -15.12 4.65
C SER A 49 -27.03 -13.77 3.93
N GLU A 50 -26.54 -12.72 4.59
CA GLU A 50 -26.37 -11.38 4.04
C GLU A 50 -25.20 -11.31 3.06
N GLN A 51 -24.06 -11.91 3.42
CA GLN A 51 -22.86 -11.99 2.58
C GLN A 51 -23.08 -12.84 1.32
N LEU A 52 -23.97 -13.84 1.39
CA LEU A 52 -24.46 -14.60 0.24
C LEU A 52 -25.51 -13.80 -0.55
N ALA A 53 -26.42 -13.09 0.10
CA ALA A 53 -27.40 -12.22 -0.57
C ALA A 53 -26.69 -11.14 -1.40
N ALA A 54 -25.71 -10.42 -0.84
CA ALA A 54 -24.91 -9.44 -1.55
C ALA A 54 -24.18 -10.04 -2.77
N ARG A 55 -23.61 -11.24 -2.62
CA ARG A 55 -22.94 -11.96 -3.73
C ARG A 55 -23.92 -12.51 -4.77
N LYS A 56 -25.17 -12.77 -4.40
CA LYS A 56 -26.25 -13.13 -5.34
C LYS A 56 -26.78 -11.91 -6.08
N VAL A 57 -26.93 -10.76 -5.41
CA VAL A 57 -27.29 -9.48 -6.05
C VAL A 57 -26.25 -9.09 -7.09
N HIS A 58 -24.94 -9.26 -6.80
CA HIS A 58 -23.90 -9.11 -7.83
C HIS A 58 -24.15 -10.00 -9.05
N ALA A 59 -24.48 -11.28 -8.85
CA ALA A 59 -24.77 -12.23 -9.94
C ALA A 59 -26.18 -12.08 -10.60
N GLN A 60 -27.01 -11.12 -10.15
CA GLN A 60 -28.29 -10.78 -10.77
C GLN A 60 -28.26 -9.41 -11.46
N ASN A 61 -27.18 -8.64 -11.30
CA ASN A 61 -26.98 -7.36 -11.98
C ASN A 61 -26.29 -7.49 -13.35
N ASP A 62 -25.82 -8.69 -13.70
CA ASP A 62 -25.18 -9.00 -15.00
C ASP A 62 -26.21 -9.21 -16.13
N ASP A 63 -27.50 -9.35 -15.80
CA ASP A 63 -28.64 -9.33 -16.75
C ASP A 63 -29.30 -7.92 -16.87
N ASP A 64 -28.54 -6.85 -16.56
CA ASP A 64 -28.78 -5.41 -16.89
C ASP A 64 -29.85 -4.65 -16.05
N PRO A 65 -29.67 -3.35 -15.65
CA PRO A 65 -28.46 -2.53 -15.44
C PRO A 65 -28.38 -1.72 -14.09
N ALA A 66 -27.33 -1.92 -13.26
CA ALA A 66 -26.71 -0.98 -12.25
C ALA A 66 -27.55 -0.47 -11.01
N PRO A 67 -27.06 0.33 -10.00
CA PRO A 67 -25.70 0.66 -9.44
C PRO A 67 -25.48 0.76 -7.86
N LYS A 68 -24.26 0.49 -7.34
CA LYS A 68 -23.48 1.05 -6.13
C LYS A 68 -23.91 0.96 -4.60
N GLY A 69 -23.06 0.36 -3.71
CA GLY A 69 -22.62 0.84 -2.33
C GLY A 69 -23.08 0.19 -0.96
N ARG A 70 -22.23 0.13 0.14
CA ARG A 70 -22.48 0.20 1.65
C ARG A 70 -21.44 -0.41 2.68
N GLU A 71 -21.73 -0.39 4.02
CA GLU A 71 -20.81 -0.38 5.22
C GLU A 71 -20.83 -1.62 6.20
N VAL A 72 -19.96 -1.70 7.25
CA VAL A 72 -19.77 -2.87 8.19
C VAL A 72 -19.16 -2.54 9.59
N GLU A 73 -19.62 -3.21 10.68
CA GLU A 73 -18.77 -3.97 11.65
C GLU A 73 -19.55 -5.14 12.33
N GLU A 74 -19.52 -5.59 13.60
CA GLU A 74 -18.80 -5.33 14.89
C GLU A 74 -17.59 -6.27 15.16
N PRO A 75 -16.73 -6.02 16.18
CA PRO A 75 -15.44 -6.71 16.35
C PRO A 75 -15.22 -7.56 17.62
N SER A 76 -14.01 -8.13 17.69
CA SER A 76 -13.34 -8.60 18.92
C SER A 76 -12.94 -7.41 19.84
N GLN A 77 -12.19 -7.67 20.93
CA GLN A 77 -11.53 -6.62 21.76
C GLN A 77 -10.61 -5.68 20.94
N PHE A 78 -10.30 -6.14 19.75
CA PHE A 78 -9.44 -5.63 18.69
C PHE A 78 -10.33 -5.65 17.43
N SER A 79 -10.26 -4.62 16.56
CA SER A 79 -11.21 -4.45 15.43
C SER A 79 -11.30 -5.70 14.53
N LYS A 80 -12.31 -5.82 13.66
CA LYS A 80 -12.48 -6.99 12.78
C LYS A 80 -11.54 -6.97 11.57
N GLY A 81 -10.25 -6.82 11.88
CA GLY A 81 -9.11 -6.55 11.00
C GLY A 81 -7.81 -6.34 11.80
N ASP A 82 -7.89 -5.94 13.07
CA ASP A 82 -6.74 -5.81 13.99
C ASP A 82 -6.02 -7.15 14.20
N LEU A 83 -4.71 -7.14 13.91
CA LEU A 83 -3.87 -8.33 13.90
C LEU A 83 -3.61 -8.91 15.31
N ARG A 84 -3.79 -8.15 16.40
CA ARG A 84 -3.70 -8.65 17.78
C ARG A 84 -4.78 -9.69 18.11
N SER A 85 -5.91 -9.66 17.41
CA SER A 85 -6.93 -10.71 17.50
C SER A 85 -6.42 -12.06 16.98
N ASN A 86 -5.54 -12.03 15.96
CA ASN A 86 -4.92 -13.21 15.35
C ASN A 86 -3.67 -13.70 16.13
N LEU A 87 -3.11 -12.89 17.04
CA LEU A 87 -2.00 -13.30 17.90
C LEU A 87 -2.48 -14.20 19.05
N SER A 88 -2.21 -15.51 18.97
CA SER A 88 -2.55 -16.49 20.01
C SER A 88 -1.49 -16.60 21.10
N ARG A 89 -1.92 -16.61 22.37
CA ARG A 89 -1.08 -16.88 23.56
C ARG A 89 -0.59 -18.32 23.65
N HIS A 90 -1.23 -19.24 22.92
CA HIS A 90 -0.91 -20.68 22.93
C HIS A 90 -0.18 -21.14 21.66
N ALA A 91 0.32 -20.19 20.86
CA ALA A 91 1.24 -20.47 19.76
C ALA A 91 2.70 -20.38 20.25
N SER A 92 3.57 -21.21 19.70
CA SER A 92 5.02 -21.13 19.93
C SER A 92 5.65 -20.18 18.90
N PRO A 93 6.14 -18.99 19.30
CA PRO A 93 6.77 -18.05 18.38
C PRO A 93 8.20 -18.49 18.03
N GLU A 94 8.61 -18.25 16.78
CA GLU A 94 9.99 -18.42 16.32
C GLU A 94 10.73 -17.09 16.40
N VAL A 95 11.86 -17.05 17.11
CA VAL A 95 12.65 -15.83 17.33
C VAL A 95 13.87 -15.85 16.40
N LEU A 96 13.80 -15.05 15.33
CA LEU A 96 14.79 -15.06 14.24
C LEU A 96 16.12 -14.36 14.60
N PHE A 97 16.09 -13.38 15.52
CA PHE A 97 17.25 -12.60 15.94
C PHE A 97 17.15 -12.27 17.45
N PRO A 98 18.27 -12.15 18.18
CA PRO A 98 18.26 -11.81 19.61
C PRO A 98 17.62 -10.45 19.90
N LEU A 99 16.85 -10.36 20.98
CA LEU A 99 16.20 -9.13 21.39
C LEU A 99 17.19 -8.11 21.96
N ALA A 100 16.91 -6.82 21.71
CA ALA A 100 17.65 -5.72 22.33
C ALA A 100 17.31 -5.62 23.83
N GLU A 101 18.29 -5.24 24.65
CA GLU A 101 18.19 -5.35 26.11
C GLU A 101 17.09 -4.47 26.74
N SER A 102 16.77 -3.35 26.10
CA SER A 102 15.63 -2.50 26.44
C SER A 102 14.28 -3.18 26.19
N VAL A 103 14.16 -4.07 25.19
CA VAL A 103 12.95 -4.88 24.94
C VAL A 103 12.77 -5.93 26.04
N LYS A 104 13.82 -6.68 26.38
CA LYS A 104 13.78 -7.69 27.45
C LYS A 104 13.42 -7.07 28.81
N THR A 105 13.97 -5.90 29.10
CA THR A 105 13.67 -5.11 30.30
C THR A 105 12.19 -4.72 30.40
N ILE A 106 11.50 -4.53 29.27
CA ILE A 106 10.06 -4.21 29.21
C ILE A 106 9.19 -5.48 29.27
N LEU A 107 9.61 -6.58 28.64
CA LEU A 107 8.95 -7.89 28.72
C LEU A 107 9.06 -8.55 30.10
N GLY A 108 10.08 -8.20 30.88
CA GLY A 108 10.39 -8.82 32.18
C GLY A 108 10.95 -10.23 32.07
N CYS A 109 11.36 -10.66 30.87
CA CYS A 109 11.94 -11.97 30.59
C CYS A 109 12.73 -11.95 29.26
N ASP A 110 13.50 -13.01 29.01
CA ASP A 110 14.15 -13.31 27.75
C ASP A 110 13.30 -14.23 26.84
N GLU A 111 13.79 -14.39 25.62
CA GLU A 111 13.29 -15.27 24.56
C GLU A 111 13.45 -16.80 24.82
N GLN A 112 13.88 -17.24 26.02
CA GLN A 112 13.87 -18.66 26.43
C GLN A 112 12.82 -19.00 27.51
N SER A 113 12.24 -18.01 28.19
CA SER A 113 11.25 -18.25 29.25
C SER A 113 9.99 -18.96 28.75
N PRO A 114 9.41 -19.93 29.50
CA PRO A 114 8.12 -20.54 29.14
C PRO A 114 6.95 -19.54 29.17
N SER A 115 7.13 -18.37 29.79
CA SER A 115 6.18 -17.25 29.74
C SER A 115 6.44 -16.27 28.59
N PHE A 116 7.47 -16.46 27.75
CA PHE A 116 7.86 -15.49 26.72
C PHE A 116 6.76 -15.21 25.69
N ALA A 117 6.14 -16.25 25.12
CA ALA A 117 5.06 -16.10 24.15
C ALA A 117 3.85 -15.36 24.76
N ASP A 118 3.48 -15.73 25.98
CA ASP A 118 2.40 -15.09 26.73
C ASP A 118 2.76 -13.64 27.09
N ASN A 119 4.00 -13.36 27.49
CA ASN A 119 4.50 -12.01 27.78
C ASN A 119 4.65 -11.15 26.52
N LEU A 120 4.98 -11.72 25.36
CA LEU A 120 5.09 -11.01 24.08
C LEU A 120 3.71 -10.68 23.51
N VAL A 121 2.76 -11.63 23.56
CA VAL A 121 1.36 -11.39 23.18
C VAL A 121 0.66 -10.52 24.22
N ARG A 122 0.98 -10.65 25.52
CA ARG A 122 0.48 -9.73 26.55
C ARG A 122 1.08 -8.34 26.36
N MET A 123 2.38 -8.21 26.10
CA MET A 123 2.99 -6.93 25.71
C MET A 123 2.33 -6.38 24.45
N ALA A 124 2.03 -7.18 23.42
CA ALA A 124 1.33 -6.68 22.22
C ALA A 124 -0.15 -6.31 22.47
N ARG A 125 -0.78 -6.80 23.54
CA ARG A 125 -2.17 -6.49 23.93
C ARG A 125 -2.27 -5.39 25.00
N GLU A 126 -1.22 -5.20 25.80
CA GLU A 126 -1.01 -4.09 26.74
C GLU A 126 -0.28 -2.91 26.07
N ALA A 127 0.41 -3.15 24.96
CA ALA A 127 0.96 -2.14 24.07
C ALA A 127 -0.17 -1.48 23.29
N GLU A 128 -0.39 -0.25 23.70
CA GLU A 128 -1.06 0.84 23.02
C GLU A 128 -0.75 0.91 21.51
N THR A 129 -1.80 1.01 20.69
CA THR A 129 -1.70 1.00 19.23
C THR A 129 -1.02 2.26 18.69
N LEU A 130 0.02 2.11 17.86
CA LEU A 130 0.61 3.18 17.06
C LEU A 130 0.01 3.29 15.62
N TRP A 131 -0.47 2.21 14.97
CA TRP A 131 -0.99 2.18 13.56
C TRP A 131 -2.09 1.06 13.42
N GLU A 132 -3.33 1.24 12.86
CA GLU A 132 -4.32 0.14 12.47
C GLU A 132 -5.46 0.52 11.44
N PRO A 133 -6.06 -0.39 10.62
CA PRO A 133 -6.62 -0.09 9.27
C PRO A 133 -8.13 0.03 9.09
N ARG A 134 -8.54 0.45 7.87
CA ARG A 134 -9.93 0.37 7.39
C ARG A 134 -10.28 -0.97 6.73
N TRP A 135 -9.89 -1.28 5.48
CA TRP A 135 -10.29 -2.53 4.80
C TRP A 135 -9.10 -3.41 4.43
N ALA A 136 -9.17 -4.69 4.84
CA ALA A 136 -8.05 -5.64 4.80
C ALA A 136 -6.77 -4.97 5.34
N GLY A 137 -6.65 -4.80 6.66
CA GLY A 137 -6.62 -5.90 7.64
C GLY A 137 -5.25 -6.60 7.68
N LEU A 138 -4.19 -5.87 7.31
CA LEU A 138 -2.94 -6.42 6.79
C LEU A 138 -1.67 -5.72 7.32
N LYS A 139 -1.71 -4.58 8.03
CA LYS A 139 -0.60 -4.09 8.87
C LYS A 139 -1.07 -3.36 10.14
N MET A 140 -0.19 -3.21 11.12
CA MET A 140 -0.37 -2.41 12.34
C MET A 140 0.97 -2.10 13.03
N VAL A 141 1.01 -1.13 13.96
CA VAL A 141 2.19 -0.85 14.81
C VAL A 141 1.74 -0.59 16.27
N LEU A 142 2.56 -0.86 17.28
CA LEU A 142 2.28 -0.77 18.74
C LEU A 142 3.44 -0.17 19.55
N ARG A 143 3.18 0.56 20.66
CA ARG A 143 4.23 1.17 21.51
C ARG A 143 4.65 0.25 22.66
N CYS A 144 5.91 -0.16 22.66
CA CYS A 144 6.49 -1.02 23.68
C CYS A 144 7.38 -0.19 24.61
N GLY A 145 6.78 0.30 25.72
CA GLY A 145 7.48 1.12 26.72
C GLY A 145 7.87 2.51 26.23
N SER A 146 9.03 3.00 26.69
CA SER A 146 9.46 4.40 26.49
C SER A 146 9.93 4.67 25.06
N ASN A 147 10.89 3.89 24.55
CA ASN A 147 11.69 4.26 23.37
C ASN A 147 11.55 3.28 22.18
N ILE A 148 10.52 2.41 22.14
CA ILE A 148 10.41 1.32 21.16
C ILE A 148 9.01 1.23 20.54
N ALA A 149 8.97 0.94 19.23
CA ALA A 149 7.79 0.66 18.43
C ALA A 149 7.88 -0.75 17.80
N LEU A 150 6.72 -1.40 17.60
CA LEU A 150 6.60 -2.78 17.13
C LEU A 150 5.59 -2.86 15.96
N LYS A 151 6.06 -3.18 14.75
CA LYS A 151 5.22 -3.34 13.53
C LYS A 151 4.84 -4.81 13.31
N ILE A 152 3.58 -5.06 12.97
CA ILE A 152 2.98 -6.39 12.78
C ILE A 152 2.21 -6.37 11.44
N MET A 153 2.37 -7.37 10.56
CA MET A 153 1.74 -7.36 9.22
C MET A 153 1.30 -8.74 8.72
N MET A 154 0.42 -8.73 7.72
CA MET A 154 -0.04 -9.82 6.86
C MET A 154 -0.31 -9.26 5.43
N ILE A 155 0.70 -8.99 4.58
CA ILE A 155 0.51 -8.27 3.28
C ILE A 155 0.15 -6.77 3.50
N MET A 156 -0.47 -6.02 2.57
CA MET A 156 -0.80 -4.57 2.70
C MET A 156 -1.89 -4.05 1.71
N ASP A 157 -3.09 -3.72 2.19
CA ASP A 157 -4.17 -2.98 1.47
C ASP A 157 -4.64 -1.73 2.27
N ASP A 158 -3.75 -1.16 3.07
CA ASP A 158 -4.07 -0.97 4.50
C ASP A 158 -3.94 0.50 4.99
N THR A 159 -5.06 1.16 5.34
CA THR A 159 -5.09 2.59 5.78
C THR A 159 -4.61 2.81 7.22
N THR A 160 -3.59 2.08 7.64
CA THR A 160 -3.38 1.76 9.05
C THR A 160 -2.93 2.94 9.90
N GLU A 161 -1.83 3.58 9.50
CA GLU A 161 -0.97 4.31 10.52
C GLU A 161 -1.76 5.64 10.78
N TYR A 162 -2.50 6.15 9.79
CA TYR A 162 -3.41 7.29 9.91
C TYR A 162 -4.32 7.23 11.15
N THR A 163 -5.04 6.11 11.38
CA THR A 163 -6.05 6.07 12.45
C THR A 163 -5.43 6.03 13.84
N SER A 164 -4.32 5.31 14.01
CA SER A 164 -3.73 5.12 15.33
C SER A 164 -2.59 6.08 15.64
N LEU A 165 -1.99 6.79 14.68
CA LEU A 165 -1.26 8.03 14.99
C LEU A 165 -2.21 9.03 15.66
N GLN A 166 -3.45 9.14 15.18
CA GLN A 166 -4.47 9.96 15.86
C GLN A 166 -4.80 9.38 17.24
N TYR A 167 -5.03 8.06 17.36
CA TYR A 167 -5.27 7.39 18.65
C TYR A 167 -4.17 7.65 19.70
N LEU A 168 -2.89 7.48 19.34
CA LEU A 168 -1.76 7.80 20.22
C LEU A 168 -1.77 9.27 20.65
N ARG A 169 -1.97 10.18 19.70
CA ARG A 169 -1.91 11.62 19.95
C ARG A 169 -2.96 12.04 20.97
N GLU A 170 -4.11 11.36 20.97
CA GLU A 170 -5.13 11.48 22.03
C GLU A 170 -4.77 10.75 23.33
N LYS A 171 -4.39 9.47 23.28
CA LYS A 171 -4.30 8.62 24.49
C LYS A 171 -2.98 8.78 25.24
N LYS A 172 -1.92 9.26 24.57
CA LYS A 172 -0.58 9.49 25.13
C LYS A 172 0.17 10.56 24.33
N PRO A 173 -0.16 11.85 24.53
CA PRO A 173 0.60 12.98 23.94
C PRO A 173 2.07 13.07 24.38
N THR A 174 2.57 12.14 25.21
CA THR A 174 4.01 11.93 25.49
C THR A 174 4.69 10.95 24.51
N VAL A 175 3.98 10.52 23.46
CA VAL A 175 4.59 10.04 22.22
C VAL A 175 4.76 11.27 21.30
N PRO A 176 5.94 11.52 20.69
CA PRO A 176 6.02 12.45 19.56
C PRO A 176 5.38 11.79 18.33
N VAL A 177 4.20 12.26 17.93
CA VAL A 177 3.40 11.66 16.84
C VAL A 177 3.08 12.69 15.76
N PRO A 178 3.96 12.87 14.76
CA PRO A 178 3.68 13.76 13.64
C PRO A 178 2.43 13.30 12.86
N GLU A 179 1.87 14.20 12.06
CA GLU A 179 0.67 13.96 11.28
C GLU A 179 1.01 13.65 9.82
N PRO A 180 0.55 12.53 9.24
CA PRO A 180 0.62 12.33 7.80
C PRO A 180 -0.13 13.48 7.09
N LEU A 181 0.50 14.09 6.10
CA LEU A 181 -0.02 15.27 5.41
C LEU A 181 -1.43 15.01 4.86
N GLY A 182 -1.75 13.80 4.41
CA GLY A 182 -3.09 13.44 3.91
C GLY A 182 -4.21 13.58 4.96
N LEU A 183 -3.89 13.43 6.25
CA LEU A 183 -4.84 13.72 7.34
C LEU A 183 -4.91 15.21 7.66
N ALA A 184 -3.83 15.97 7.47
CA ALA A 184 -3.78 17.42 7.67
C ALA A 184 -4.43 18.19 6.52
N TRP A 185 -4.27 17.73 5.29
CA TRP A 185 -4.55 18.46 4.04
C TRP A 185 -5.96 19.07 3.94
N PRO A 186 -7.05 18.38 4.36
CA PRO A 186 -8.39 18.96 4.34
C PRO A 186 -8.62 20.08 5.37
N ARG A 187 -7.69 20.28 6.32
CA ARG A 187 -7.71 21.36 7.32
C ARG A 187 -6.77 22.52 6.99
N LEU A 188 -5.88 22.36 6.01
CA LEU A 188 -4.96 23.42 5.60
C LEU A 188 -5.69 24.43 4.71
N ASP A 189 -5.48 25.72 4.97
CA ASP A 189 -5.84 26.76 3.99
C ASP A 189 -4.83 26.81 2.83
N GLU A 190 -5.14 27.60 1.80
CA GLU A 190 -4.29 27.72 0.61
C GLU A 190 -2.87 28.22 0.94
N VAL A 191 -2.70 29.06 1.97
CA VAL A 191 -1.39 29.59 2.39
C VAL A 191 -0.56 28.49 3.02
N MET A 192 -1.15 27.67 3.89
CA MET A 192 -0.50 26.48 4.44
C MET A 192 -0.19 25.43 3.38
N LYS A 193 -1.07 25.21 2.39
CA LYS A 193 -0.80 24.29 1.28
C LYS A 193 0.38 24.75 0.41
N ARG A 194 0.45 26.05 0.06
CA ARG A 194 1.62 26.64 -0.63
C ARG A 194 2.88 26.58 0.22
N SER A 195 2.78 26.80 1.54
CA SER A 195 3.92 26.64 2.45
C SER A 195 4.47 25.21 2.45
N VAL A 196 3.61 24.19 2.36
CA VAL A 196 4.02 22.78 2.23
C VAL A 196 4.62 22.51 0.85
N GLN A 197 4.04 23.03 -0.23
CA GLN A 197 4.58 22.92 -1.59
C GLN A 197 6.02 23.46 -1.67
N HIS A 198 6.28 24.67 -1.16
CA HIS A 198 7.62 25.26 -1.16
C HIS A 198 8.63 24.45 -0.33
N GLN A 199 8.25 24.02 0.89
CA GLN A 199 9.13 23.19 1.74
C GLN A 199 9.52 21.87 1.06
N LEU A 200 8.59 21.25 0.33
CA LEU A 200 8.88 20.06 -0.46
C LEU A 200 9.76 20.39 -1.68
N ASP A 201 9.57 21.55 -2.32
CA ASP A 201 10.37 21.94 -3.48
C ASP A 201 11.83 22.20 -3.13
N ASP A 202 12.08 22.87 -2.00
CA ASP A 202 13.41 23.04 -1.40
C ASP A 202 14.06 21.66 -1.13
N MET A 203 13.36 20.78 -0.41
CA MET A 203 13.88 19.46 -0.05
C MET A 203 14.11 18.54 -1.25
N PHE A 204 13.19 18.49 -2.22
CA PHE A 204 13.37 17.69 -3.44
C PHE A 204 14.45 18.29 -4.35
N THR A 205 14.66 19.61 -4.34
CA THR A 205 15.81 20.24 -5.01
C THR A 205 17.13 19.83 -4.38
N GLU A 206 17.24 19.81 -3.04
CA GLU A 206 18.43 19.31 -2.34
C GLU A 206 18.68 17.81 -2.61
N LEU A 207 17.63 16.97 -2.56
CA LEU A 207 17.72 15.54 -2.88
C LEU A 207 18.16 15.31 -4.33
N ARG A 208 17.57 16.03 -5.30
CA ARG A 208 17.90 15.88 -6.73
C ARG A 208 19.30 16.42 -7.06
N ALA A 209 19.89 17.25 -6.20
CA ALA A 209 21.28 17.70 -6.26
C ALA A 209 22.30 16.69 -5.69
N LEU A 210 21.87 15.55 -5.12
CA LEU A 210 22.78 14.50 -4.64
C LEU A 210 23.64 13.93 -5.81
N PRO A 211 24.96 13.80 -5.64
CA PRO A 211 25.86 13.41 -6.72
C PRO A 211 25.68 11.92 -7.09
N TYR A 212 25.14 11.66 -8.28
CA TYR A 212 25.01 10.32 -8.84
C TYR A 212 26.39 9.61 -8.94
N PRO A 213 26.61 8.48 -8.23
CA PRO A 213 27.94 7.85 -8.17
C PRO A 213 28.38 7.26 -9.51
N ARG A 214 29.61 7.59 -9.94
CA ARG A 214 30.17 7.08 -11.20
C ARG A 214 30.31 5.56 -11.17
N GLY A 215 29.56 4.87 -12.04
CA GLY A 215 29.58 3.41 -12.13
C GLY A 215 28.58 2.69 -11.22
N MET A 216 27.65 3.42 -10.61
CA MET A 216 26.40 2.86 -10.09
C MET A 216 25.40 2.65 -11.26
N PRO A 217 24.57 1.60 -11.26
CA PRO A 217 23.42 1.49 -12.17
C PRO A 217 22.24 2.34 -11.69
N LEU A 218 21.26 2.56 -12.56
CA LEU A 218 19.98 3.20 -12.22
C LEU A 218 19.17 2.28 -11.29
N GLY A 219 18.36 2.89 -10.44
CA GLY A 219 17.54 2.22 -9.44
C GLY A 219 18.03 2.42 -8.00
N GLY A 220 17.69 1.47 -7.13
CA GLY A 220 18.02 1.51 -5.71
C GLY A 220 19.53 1.53 -5.42
N VAL A 221 19.92 2.30 -4.40
CA VAL A 221 21.34 2.56 -4.06
C VAL A 221 22.08 1.36 -3.45
N GLY A 222 21.36 0.32 -3.00
CA GLY A 222 21.93 -0.96 -2.62
C GLY A 222 22.16 -1.91 -3.80
N GLY A 223 21.82 -1.50 -5.03
CA GLY A 223 21.87 -2.34 -6.22
C GLY A 223 20.57 -3.13 -6.47
N GLU A 224 19.46 -2.74 -5.86
CA GLU A 224 18.14 -3.40 -5.98
C GLU A 224 17.50 -3.24 -7.38
N GLY A 225 18.13 -2.49 -8.27
CA GLY A 225 17.66 -2.19 -9.62
C GLY A 225 16.49 -1.21 -9.65
N CYS A 226 15.96 -0.99 -10.85
CA CYS A 226 14.81 -0.12 -11.09
C CYS A 226 13.52 -0.81 -10.66
N LYS A 227 12.63 -0.05 -10.01
CA LYS A 227 11.30 -0.49 -9.57
C LYS A 227 10.24 0.41 -10.20
N ASP A 228 9.23 -0.18 -10.85
CA ASP A 228 8.11 0.55 -11.47
C ASP A 228 6.81 0.12 -10.79
N LEU A 229 6.40 0.89 -9.78
CA LEU A 229 5.12 0.74 -9.09
C LEU A 229 3.98 1.19 -10.03
N ARG A 230 3.10 0.23 -10.35
CA ARG A 230 1.78 0.38 -10.99
C ARG A 230 0.75 -0.26 -10.05
N ARG A 231 -0.28 -0.93 -10.58
CA ARG A 231 -1.06 -1.94 -9.82
C ARG A 231 -0.15 -3.04 -9.22
N HIS A 232 0.94 -3.35 -9.92
CA HIS A 232 1.97 -4.31 -9.50
C HIS A 232 3.36 -3.65 -9.59
N VAL A 233 4.34 -4.12 -8.79
CA VAL A 233 5.72 -3.61 -8.83
C VAL A 233 6.55 -4.41 -9.83
N ARG A 234 6.74 -3.86 -11.03
CA ARG A 234 7.72 -4.36 -12.02
C ARG A 234 9.15 -4.05 -11.51
N ARG A 235 10.11 -4.93 -11.80
CA ARG A 235 11.53 -4.78 -11.39
C ARG A 235 12.46 -5.07 -12.57
N SER A 236 13.66 -4.47 -12.59
CA SER A 236 14.68 -4.78 -13.60
C SER A 236 15.44 -6.06 -13.24
N GLU A 237 15.39 -7.07 -14.11
CA GLU A 237 16.10 -8.36 -13.92
C GLU A 237 17.62 -8.25 -14.07
N ALA A 238 18.10 -7.19 -14.74
CA ALA A 238 19.51 -6.89 -14.96
C ALA A 238 19.80 -5.39 -14.71
N PRO A 239 21.05 -5.01 -14.35
CA PRO A 239 21.40 -3.61 -14.11
C PRO A 239 21.20 -2.72 -15.35
N ILE A 240 20.51 -1.60 -15.15
CA ILE A 240 20.25 -0.57 -16.16
C ILE A 240 21.30 0.53 -16.00
N TRP A 241 22.00 0.92 -17.07
CA TRP A 241 23.17 1.82 -16.98
C TRP A 241 22.96 3.20 -17.62
N THR A 242 21.87 3.38 -18.35
CA THR A 242 21.60 4.58 -19.15
C THR A 242 20.12 4.92 -19.16
N VAL A 243 19.80 6.20 -19.40
CA VAL A 243 18.40 6.65 -19.55
C VAL A 243 17.73 5.98 -20.77
N GLN A 244 18.48 5.65 -21.83
CA GLN A 244 17.93 4.90 -22.96
C GLN A 244 17.51 3.48 -22.56
N GLN A 245 18.35 2.74 -21.85
CA GLN A 245 17.99 1.39 -21.35
C GLN A 245 16.83 1.44 -20.35
N PHE A 246 16.71 2.52 -19.57
CA PHE A 246 15.57 2.73 -18.69
C PHE A 246 14.28 2.93 -19.49
N ASP A 247 14.30 3.77 -20.52
CA ASP A 247 13.16 3.98 -21.42
C ASP A 247 12.79 2.70 -22.18
N ASP A 248 13.77 1.92 -22.64
CA ASP A 248 13.57 0.62 -23.28
C ASP A 248 12.90 -0.39 -22.32
N TRP A 249 13.32 -0.41 -21.04
CA TRP A 249 12.72 -1.24 -19.99
C TRP A 249 11.31 -0.76 -19.59
N GLN A 250 11.10 0.56 -19.48
CA GLN A 250 9.78 1.15 -19.15
C GLN A 250 8.73 0.67 -20.17
N PHE A 251 9.08 0.66 -21.46
CA PHE A 251 8.25 0.22 -22.58
C PHE A 251 8.32 -1.29 -22.91
N SER A 252 8.96 -2.10 -22.05
CA SER A 252 9.03 -3.56 -22.22
C SER A 252 7.84 -4.32 -21.63
N ASN A 253 7.62 -5.55 -22.12
CA ASN A 253 6.68 -6.54 -21.58
C ASN A 253 5.23 -6.04 -21.38
N PRO A 254 4.55 -5.54 -22.43
CA PRO A 254 3.11 -5.24 -22.38
C PRO A 254 2.26 -6.50 -22.16
N HIS A 255 1.15 -6.35 -21.44
CA HIS A 255 0.06 -7.33 -21.41
C HIS A 255 -0.75 -7.32 -22.72
N PHE A 256 -0.88 -6.16 -23.37
CA PHE A 256 -1.43 -6.04 -24.73
C PHE A 256 -0.89 -4.81 -25.48
N GLY A 257 -0.94 -4.85 -26.81
CA GLY A 257 -0.46 -3.77 -27.68
C GLY A 257 0.61 -4.25 -28.65
N SER A 258 0.65 -3.69 -29.86
CA SER A 258 1.62 -4.10 -30.89
C SER A 258 2.90 -3.26 -30.82
N GLN A 259 4.02 -3.81 -31.30
CA GLN A 259 5.28 -3.06 -31.41
C GLN A 259 5.12 -1.79 -32.28
N ILE A 260 4.21 -1.79 -33.26
CA ILE A 260 3.90 -0.60 -34.06
C ILE A 260 3.28 0.49 -33.17
N TYR A 261 2.32 0.14 -32.32
CA TYR A 261 1.67 1.07 -31.39
C TYR A 261 2.66 1.63 -30.35
N ILE A 262 3.52 0.77 -29.78
CA ILE A 262 4.60 1.16 -28.87
C ILE A 262 5.58 2.12 -29.57
N ASN A 263 5.96 1.82 -30.81
CA ASN A 263 6.84 2.67 -31.61
C ASN A 263 6.18 4.02 -31.99
N VAL A 264 4.84 4.08 -32.08
CA VAL A 264 4.10 5.34 -32.26
C VAL A 264 4.12 6.17 -30.96
N ILE A 265 3.82 5.57 -29.80
CA ILE A 265 3.89 6.27 -28.50
C ILE A 265 5.30 6.79 -28.24
N ARG A 266 6.34 5.98 -28.47
CA ARG A 266 7.75 6.39 -28.27
C ARG A 266 8.18 7.53 -29.19
N ARG A 267 7.53 7.71 -30.35
CA ARG A 267 7.76 8.88 -31.24
C ARG A 267 7.11 10.17 -30.75
N LEU A 268 6.24 10.11 -29.74
CA LEU A 268 5.70 11.30 -29.06
C LEU A 268 6.62 11.77 -27.92
N SER A 269 7.64 10.99 -27.56
CA SER A 269 8.60 11.37 -26.52
C SER A 269 9.52 12.49 -27.00
N PRO A 270 9.82 13.50 -26.16
CA PRO A 270 10.89 14.44 -26.44
C PRO A 270 12.27 13.73 -26.34
N PRO A 271 13.37 14.35 -26.82
CA PRO A 271 14.71 13.84 -26.59
C PRO A 271 14.95 13.53 -25.11
N LEU A 272 15.43 12.33 -24.80
CA LEU A 272 15.65 11.90 -23.43
C LEU A 272 16.74 12.76 -22.77
N SER A 273 16.37 13.51 -21.74
CA SER A 273 17.36 14.11 -20.84
C SER A 273 18.23 13.03 -20.23
N GLN A 274 19.55 13.27 -20.18
CA GLN A 274 20.52 12.33 -19.61
C GLN A 274 20.77 12.59 -18.12
N ASN A 275 20.05 13.55 -17.52
CA ASN A 275 20.12 13.82 -16.10
C ASN A 275 19.55 12.65 -15.30
N VAL A 276 20.36 12.14 -14.38
CA VAL A 276 20.00 11.14 -13.38
C VAL A 276 20.11 11.80 -12.01
N VAL A 277 19.04 11.71 -11.23
CA VAL A 277 18.87 12.41 -9.94
C VAL A 277 18.39 11.41 -8.89
N PHE A 278 18.56 11.74 -7.61
CA PHE A 278 17.94 10.96 -6.55
C PHE A 278 16.44 11.27 -6.47
N SER A 279 15.61 10.24 -6.51
CA SER A 279 14.15 10.33 -6.53
C SER A 279 13.54 9.37 -5.50
N HIS A 280 12.37 9.73 -4.98
CA HIS A 280 11.54 8.94 -4.07
C HIS A 280 10.60 7.99 -4.83
N ASN A 281 10.09 8.42 -6.00
CA ASN A 281 9.15 7.67 -6.86
C ASN A 281 7.82 7.23 -6.25
N ASP A 282 7.48 7.71 -5.05
CA ASP A 282 6.21 7.44 -4.35
C ASP A 282 5.89 8.60 -3.39
N LEU A 283 6.05 9.85 -3.85
CA LEU A 283 5.65 11.02 -3.08
C LEU A 283 4.12 11.19 -3.18
N ARG A 284 3.46 11.02 -2.04
CA ARG A 284 2.02 11.21 -1.83
C ARG A 284 1.79 11.78 -0.43
N THR A 285 0.62 12.34 -0.16
CA THR A 285 0.33 13.03 1.13
C THR A 285 0.45 12.11 2.35
N GLU A 286 0.29 10.82 2.14
CA GLU A 286 0.44 9.72 3.08
C GLU A 286 1.89 9.57 3.57
N ASN A 287 2.85 9.90 2.72
CA ASN A 287 4.28 9.66 2.89
C ASN A 287 5.05 10.92 3.35
N VAL A 288 4.34 12.04 3.57
CA VAL A 288 4.88 13.29 4.12
C VAL A 288 4.35 13.48 5.53
N MET A 289 5.21 13.80 6.49
CA MET A 289 4.87 13.95 7.91
C MET A 289 5.01 15.41 8.34
N VAL A 290 4.01 15.98 9.02
CA VAL A 290 3.96 17.40 9.42
C VAL A 290 3.64 17.62 10.90
N SER A 291 3.97 18.82 11.39
CA SER A 291 3.35 19.42 12.58
C SER A 291 2.59 20.69 12.18
N ILE A 292 1.56 21.06 12.95
CA ILE A 292 0.79 22.29 12.76
C ILE A 292 0.85 23.10 14.05
N GLU A 293 1.66 24.16 14.05
CA GLU A 293 1.96 25.00 15.22
C GLU A 293 1.86 26.48 14.85
N ASP A 294 1.21 27.30 15.68
CA ASP A 294 0.94 28.73 15.44
C ASP A 294 0.35 29.05 14.05
N GLY A 295 -0.51 28.18 13.51
CA GLY A 295 -1.08 28.35 12.17
C GLY A 295 -0.10 28.11 11.01
N ARG A 296 1.04 27.46 11.25
CA ARG A 296 2.03 27.07 10.24
C ARG A 296 2.10 25.56 10.14
N CYS A 297 2.04 25.03 8.92
CA CYS A 297 2.24 23.62 8.62
C CYS A 297 3.72 23.40 8.25
N VAL A 298 4.45 22.68 9.11
CA VAL A 298 5.89 22.46 8.98
C VAL A 298 6.17 20.98 8.73
N ILE A 299 6.99 20.67 7.74
CA ILE A 299 7.33 19.27 7.42
C ILE A 299 8.40 18.77 8.39
N THR A 300 8.13 17.59 8.97
CA THR A 300 8.95 16.92 10.01
C THR A 300 9.63 15.66 9.49
N GLY A 301 9.23 15.15 8.32
CA GLY A 301 9.91 14.05 7.64
C GLY A 301 9.18 13.60 6.36
N ILE A 302 9.89 12.80 5.56
CA ILE A 302 9.37 12.09 4.39
C ILE A 302 9.71 10.60 4.60
N VAL A 303 8.78 9.70 4.30
CA VAL A 303 8.83 8.27 4.65
C VAL A 303 8.41 7.37 3.48
N ASP A 304 8.58 6.06 3.62
CA ASP A 304 8.23 5.04 2.59
C ASP A 304 9.12 5.07 1.33
N TRP A 305 10.41 5.24 1.55
CA TRP A 305 11.47 5.30 0.54
C TRP A 305 11.71 3.99 -0.27
N GLU A 306 10.80 3.01 -0.26
CA GLU A 306 11.09 1.68 -0.84
C GLU A 306 11.26 1.68 -2.37
N TYR A 307 10.71 2.68 -3.07
CA TYR A 307 10.86 2.89 -4.51
C TYR A 307 11.99 3.86 -4.90
N SER A 308 12.71 4.39 -3.91
CA SER A 308 13.73 5.44 -4.11
C SER A 308 15.01 4.94 -4.78
N GLY A 309 15.84 5.89 -5.24
CA GLY A 309 17.14 5.62 -5.84
C GLY A 309 17.53 6.64 -6.91
N PHE A 310 18.49 6.31 -7.76
CA PHE A 310 18.92 7.15 -8.87
C PHE A 310 18.16 6.81 -10.16
N TYR A 311 17.34 7.75 -10.62
CA TYR A 311 16.44 7.58 -11.78
C TYR A 311 16.56 8.77 -12.76
N PRO A 312 16.10 8.63 -14.01
CA PRO A 312 16.05 9.75 -14.95
C PRO A 312 15.12 10.85 -14.41
N GLU A 313 15.52 12.12 -14.52
CA GLU A 313 14.85 13.26 -13.84
C GLU A 313 13.34 13.37 -14.05
N HIS A 314 12.84 12.88 -15.19
CA HIS A 314 11.45 12.93 -15.63
C HIS A 314 10.57 11.78 -15.10
N TYR A 315 11.16 10.73 -14.51
CA TYR A 315 10.42 9.55 -14.08
C TYR A 315 9.56 9.85 -12.85
N GLU A 316 10.12 10.59 -11.90
CA GLU A 316 9.42 11.06 -10.70
C GLU A 316 8.19 11.91 -11.04
N CYS A 317 8.25 12.69 -12.13
CA CYS A 317 7.13 13.48 -12.66
C CYS A 317 5.98 12.63 -13.21
N THR A 318 6.20 11.37 -13.58
CA THR A 318 5.11 10.43 -13.86
C THR A 318 4.62 9.75 -12.59
N LYS A 319 5.52 9.47 -11.64
CA LYS A 319 5.22 8.78 -10.38
C LYS A 319 4.44 9.59 -9.36
N VAL A 320 4.71 10.89 -9.21
CA VAL A 320 3.95 11.77 -8.30
C VAL A 320 2.46 11.90 -8.67
N MET A 321 2.12 11.51 -9.90
CA MET A 321 0.75 11.47 -10.42
C MET A 321 0.14 10.06 -10.46
N ASN A 322 0.83 9.01 -9.96
CA ASN A 322 0.37 7.61 -10.02
C ASN A 322 -1.05 7.41 -9.44
N SER A 323 -1.42 8.19 -8.41
CA SER A 323 -2.64 7.99 -7.61
C SER A 323 -3.85 8.83 -8.05
N ILE A 324 -3.69 9.77 -8.99
CA ILE A 324 -4.78 10.70 -9.37
C ILE A 324 -5.92 9.97 -10.11
N GLN A 325 -7.16 10.23 -9.70
CA GLN A 325 -8.34 9.65 -10.37
C GLN A 325 -9.06 10.66 -11.29
N PRO A 326 -9.80 10.22 -12.32
CA PRO A 326 -10.63 11.11 -13.14
C PRO A 326 -11.77 11.80 -12.36
N ASN A 327 -12.06 11.30 -11.16
CA ASN A 327 -13.03 11.81 -10.19
C ASN A 327 -12.34 12.22 -8.88
N GLU A 328 -11.14 12.80 -8.98
CA GLU A 328 -10.37 13.24 -7.82
C GLU A 328 -11.04 14.45 -7.13
N ASP A 329 -11.20 14.35 -5.80
CA ASP A 329 -11.73 15.41 -4.94
C ASP A 329 -10.59 16.07 -4.10
N CYS A 330 -9.40 15.47 -4.05
CA CYS A 330 -8.24 16.01 -3.33
C CYS A 330 -7.44 16.99 -4.21
N ASP A 331 -7.39 18.26 -3.80
CA ASP A 331 -6.64 19.32 -4.50
C ASP A 331 -5.11 19.20 -4.38
N TRP A 332 -4.57 18.20 -3.68
CA TRP A 332 -3.13 17.91 -3.54
C TRP A 332 -2.37 18.00 -4.86
N PHE A 333 -2.94 17.46 -5.95
CA PHE A 333 -2.32 17.43 -7.27
C PHE A 333 -2.16 18.82 -7.92
N LEU A 334 -2.68 19.89 -7.31
CA LEU A 334 -2.46 21.30 -7.69
C LEU A 334 -1.29 21.94 -6.92
N PHE A 335 -0.75 21.26 -5.90
CA PHE A 335 0.33 21.72 -5.02
C PHE A 335 1.54 20.76 -5.03
N ILE A 336 1.70 19.99 -6.12
CA ILE A 336 2.91 19.19 -6.35
C ILE A 336 4.14 20.12 -6.43
N PRO A 337 5.30 19.75 -5.85
CA PRO A 337 6.50 20.59 -5.91
C PRO A 337 6.97 20.76 -7.35
N ASP A 338 7.34 21.99 -7.73
CA ASP A 338 7.61 22.35 -9.12
C ASP A 338 8.78 21.54 -9.70
N CYS A 339 9.84 21.27 -8.94
CA CYS A 339 11.02 20.50 -9.36
C CYS A 339 10.74 19.04 -9.75
N ILE A 340 9.57 18.49 -9.37
CA ILE A 340 9.07 17.16 -9.72
C ILE A 340 7.69 17.18 -10.40
N SER A 341 7.14 18.36 -10.68
CA SER A 341 5.80 18.52 -11.27
C SER A 341 5.73 17.93 -12.68
N PRO A 342 4.60 17.31 -13.09
CA PRO A 342 4.39 16.90 -14.49
C PRO A 342 4.47 18.09 -15.47
N ILE A 343 4.37 19.34 -15.00
CA ILE A 343 4.54 20.55 -15.81
C ILE A 343 5.98 20.69 -16.35
N VAL A 344 6.99 20.11 -15.70
CA VAL A 344 8.39 20.11 -16.18
C VAL A 344 8.60 19.16 -17.36
N HIS A 345 7.93 18.01 -17.36
CA HIS A 345 8.04 17.00 -18.41
C HIS A 345 6.67 16.49 -18.90
N PRO A 346 5.78 17.36 -19.41
CA PRO A 346 4.37 17.04 -19.63
C PRO A 346 4.16 16.02 -20.73
N GLN A 347 5.03 15.99 -21.76
CA GLN A 347 5.00 14.96 -22.80
C GLN A 347 5.31 13.57 -22.23
N LYS A 348 6.25 13.48 -21.26
CA LYS A 348 6.60 12.21 -20.60
C LYS A 348 5.48 11.73 -19.68
N TRP A 349 4.85 12.62 -18.91
CA TRP A 349 3.66 12.27 -18.12
C TRP A 349 2.50 11.81 -19.01
N LEU A 350 2.17 12.54 -20.09
CA LEU A 350 1.13 12.13 -21.05
C LEU A 350 1.45 10.80 -21.75
N GLN A 351 2.72 10.58 -22.13
CA GLN A 351 3.17 9.33 -22.73
C GLN A 351 3.00 8.15 -21.76
N ASP A 352 3.34 8.33 -20.49
CA ASP A 352 3.18 7.32 -19.44
C ASP A 352 1.69 7.08 -19.11
N ALA A 353 0.85 8.12 -19.09
CA ALA A 353 -0.60 8.02 -18.87
C ALA A 353 -1.37 7.33 -20.02
N VAL A 354 -0.82 7.30 -21.24
CA VAL A 354 -1.30 6.40 -22.30
C VAL A 354 -0.72 5.00 -22.13
N TRP A 355 0.58 4.89 -21.84
CA TRP A 355 1.29 3.62 -21.74
C TRP A 355 0.81 2.71 -20.60
N TRP A 356 0.48 3.27 -19.42
CA TRP A 356 0.23 2.49 -18.21
C TRP A 356 -0.84 1.40 -18.38
N LYS A 357 -1.85 1.69 -19.22
CA LYS A 357 -2.96 0.79 -19.57
C LYS A 357 -2.50 -0.53 -20.19
N HIS A 358 -1.30 -0.56 -20.76
CA HIS A 358 -0.72 -1.72 -21.44
C HIS A 358 0.12 -2.62 -20.51
N VAL A 359 0.36 -2.21 -19.26
CA VAL A 359 1.27 -2.86 -18.29
C VAL A 359 0.67 -2.94 -16.87
N GLU A 360 -0.66 -2.94 -16.76
CA GLU A 360 -1.42 -3.00 -15.49
C GLU A 360 -1.98 -4.39 -15.16
#